data_AF-A0A223P3E8-F1
#
_entry.id   AF-A0A223P3E8-F1
#
_cell.length_a   1.000
_cell.length_b   1.000
_cell.length_c   1.000
_cell.angle_alpha   90.00
_cell.angle_beta   90.00
_cell.angle_gamma   90.00
#
_symmetry.space_group_name_H-M   'P 1'
#
loop_
_entity.id
_entity.type
_entity.pdbx_description
1 polymer ?
#
loop_
_entity_poly.entity_id
_entity_poly.type
_entity_poly.pdbx_seq_one_letter_code
_entity_poly.pdbx_strand_id
1 'polypeptide(L)'
;MTIGRHPEILQTVVRLINNNPEWNATGVCTDDEAVLAFSTQEFNLVLLGGGIEEESEQRLCDAFKALKPQILIVQHYGGGSGLLTAELYQAMGKR
;
A
#
# COMPACT_ATOMS: atom_id res chain seq x y z
N MET A 1 4.89 -0.75 2.01
CA MET A 1 4.63 -1.01 0.58
C MET A 1 3.21 -0.64 0.22
N THR A 2 2.94 -0.46 -1.07
CA THR A 2 1.59 -0.26 -1.60
C THR A 2 1.36 -1.20 -2.79
N ILE A 3 0.16 -1.76 -2.88
CA ILE A 3 -0.26 -2.66 -3.95
C ILE A 3 -1.47 -2.02 -4.62
N GLY A 4 -1.57 -1.98 -5.93
CA GLY A 4 -2.77 -1.45 -6.57
C GLY A 4 -2.86 -1.85 -8.04
N ARG A 5 -4.09 -2.04 -8.53
CA ARG A 5 -4.30 -2.40 -9.95
C ARG A 5 -4.20 -1.19 -10.90
N HIS A 6 -4.12 0.01 -10.35
CA HIS A 6 -3.99 1.26 -11.10
C HIS A 6 -2.57 1.84 -10.95
N PRO A 7 -1.66 1.61 -11.93
CA PRO A 7 -0.26 2.02 -11.83
C PRO A 7 -0.09 3.54 -11.72
N GLU A 8 -0.98 4.33 -12.31
CA GLU A 8 -0.95 5.80 -12.25
C GLU A 8 -1.11 6.34 -10.81
N ILE A 9 -2.03 5.75 -10.04
CA ILE A 9 -2.29 6.12 -8.64
C ILE A 9 -1.14 5.60 -7.78
N LEU A 10 -0.74 4.35 -8.00
CA LEU A 10 0.34 3.69 -7.29
C LEU A 10 1.64 4.49 -7.38
N GLN A 11 2.04 4.91 -8.58
CA GLN A 11 3.25 5.72 -8.76
C GLN A 11 3.18 7.05 -8.02
N THR A 12 2.02 7.69 -8.00
CA THR A 12 1.82 8.94 -7.26
C THR A 12 2.00 8.73 -5.75
N VAL A 13 1.38 7.69 -5.18
CA VAL A 13 1.50 7.35 -3.75
C VAL A 13 2.94 7.01 -3.38
N VAL A 14 3.59 6.14 -4.18
CA VAL A 14 4.99 5.77 -3.98
C VAL A 14 5.89 7.01 -4.00
N ARG A 15 5.71 7.88 -4.99
CA ARG A 15 6.49 9.12 -5.10
C ARG A 15 6.28 10.03 -3.91
N LEU A 16 5.05 10.18 -3.41
CA LEU A 16 4.74 11.01 -2.24
C LEU A 16 5.41 10.48 -0.97
N ILE A 17 5.38 9.16 -0.77
CA ILE A 17 6.03 8.54 0.39
C ILE A 17 7.55 8.69 0.29
N ASN A 18 8.12 8.36 -0.88
CA ASN A 18 9.57 8.45 -1.13
C ASN A 18 10.10 9.89 -1.22
N ASN A 19 9.21 10.89 -1.28
CA ASN A 19 9.60 12.28 -1.17
C ASN A 19 10.11 12.62 0.25
N ASN A 20 9.78 11.80 1.25
CA ASN A 20 10.36 11.89 2.59
C ASN A 20 11.58 10.97 2.68
N PRO A 21 12.77 11.48 3.02
CA PRO A 21 13.99 10.67 3.08
C PRO A 21 13.97 9.61 4.20
N GLU A 22 13.11 9.78 5.20
CA GLU A 22 12.93 8.83 6.30
C GLU A 22 12.02 7.65 5.91
N TRP A 23 11.23 7.80 4.84
CA TRP A 23 10.22 6.81 4.44
C TRP A 23 10.57 6.21 3.08
N ASN A 24 10.28 4.91 2.94
CA ASN A 24 10.45 4.21 1.68
C ASN A 24 9.23 3.34 1.40
N ALA A 25 8.60 3.56 0.26
CA ALA A 25 7.50 2.75 -0.26
C ALA A 25 7.89 2.12 -1.59
N THR A 26 7.66 0.81 -1.65
CA THR A 26 7.65 0.04 -2.89
C THR A 26 6.22 -0.10 -3.36
N GLY A 27 5.96 0.24 -4.63
CA GLY A 27 4.68 0.03 -5.29
C GLY A 27 4.73 -1.18 -6.21
N VAL A 28 3.73 -2.06 -6.11
CA VAL A 28 3.59 -3.25 -6.96
C VAL A 28 2.17 -3.36 -7.50
N CYS A 29 2.02 -3.98 -8.67
CA CYS A 29 0.71 -4.11 -9.33
C CYS A 29 0.13 -5.52 -9.20
N THR A 30 0.97 -6.51 -8.87
CA THR A 30 0.60 -7.92 -8.80
C THR A 30 0.84 -8.49 -7.41
N ASP A 31 0.10 -9.56 -7.08
CA ASP A 31 0.15 -10.15 -5.75
C ASP A 31 1.48 -10.88 -5.52
N ASP A 32 1.99 -11.54 -6.57
CA ASP A 32 3.27 -12.25 -6.55
C ASP A 32 4.44 -11.28 -6.32
N GLU A 33 4.47 -10.16 -7.05
CA GLU A 33 5.47 -9.11 -6.82
C GLU A 33 5.39 -8.55 -5.40
N ALA A 34 4.19 -8.45 -4.84
CA ALA A 34 4.02 -7.98 -3.47
C ALA A 34 4.60 -8.96 -2.45
N VAL A 35 4.32 -10.25 -2.59
CA VAL A 35 4.86 -11.27 -1.70
C VAL A 35 6.39 -11.37 -1.85
N LEU A 36 6.91 -11.28 -3.08
CA LEU A 36 8.35 -11.28 -3.35
C LEU A 36 9.03 -10.04 -2.74
N ALA A 37 8.48 -8.85 -2.97
CA ALA A 37 8.99 -7.62 -2.39
C ALA A 37 8.95 -7.68 -0.86
N PHE A 38 7.85 -8.15 -0.28
CA PHE A 38 7.69 -8.28 1.17
C PHE A 38 8.64 -9.31 1.80
N SER A 39 9.01 -10.34 1.04
CA SER A 39 9.98 -11.34 1.48
C SER A 39 11.43 -10.86 1.35
N THR A 40 11.71 -9.95 0.41
CA THR A 40 13.06 -9.42 0.16
C THR A 40 13.37 -8.19 0.99
N GLN A 41 12.36 -7.39 1.34
CA GLN A 41 12.49 -6.19 2.15
C GLN A 41 11.53 -6.24 3.33
N GLU A 42 11.97 -5.76 4.49
CA GLU A 42 11.05 -5.59 5.61
C GLU A 42 10.16 -4.38 5.42
N PHE A 43 8.85 -4.59 5.57
CA PHE A 43 7.87 -3.53 5.67
C PHE A 43 7.19 -3.56 7.03
N ASN A 44 6.78 -2.37 7.48
CA ASN A 44 5.99 -2.18 8.70
C ASN A 44 4.52 -1.92 8.38
N LEU A 45 4.23 -1.53 7.13
CA LEU A 45 2.91 -1.17 6.65
C LEU A 45 2.72 -1.63 5.21
N VAL A 46 1.57 -2.25 4.94
CA VAL A 46 1.10 -2.64 3.61
C VAL A 46 -0.17 -1.85 3.32
N LEU A 47 -0.18 -1.15 2.18
CA LEU A 47 -1.32 -0.35 1.75
C LEU A 47 -1.94 -0.98 0.50
N LEU A 48 -3.09 -1.63 0.68
CA LEU A 48 -3.87 -2.22 -0.38
C LEU A 48 -4.68 -1.12 -1.07
N GLY A 49 -4.38 -0.86 -2.32
CA GLY A 49 -5.02 0.16 -3.14
C GLY A 49 -6.28 -0.35 -3.84
N GLY A 50 -6.97 0.58 -4.51
CA GLY A 50 -8.21 0.28 -5.22
C GLY A 50 -8.04 -0.72 -6.37
N GLY A 51 -9.06 -1.54 -6.57
CA GLY A 51 -9.13 -2.52 -7.65
C GLY A 51 -8.61 -3.91 -7.30
N ILE A 52 -8.11 -4.13 -6.08
CA ILE A 52 -7.78 -5.48 -5.60
C ILE A 52 -9.10 -6.19 -5.24
N GLU A 53 -9.30 -7.38 -5.79
CA GLU A 53 -10.45 -8.23 -5.48
C GLU A 53 -10.33 -8.82 -4.07
N GLU A 54 -11.46 -9.08 -3.43
CA GLU A 54 -11.52 -9.60 -2.06
C GLU A 54 -10.74 -10.92 -1.90
N GLU A 55 -10.76 -11.78 -2.92
CA GLU A 55 -9.95 -13.01 -2.94
C GLU A 55 -8.44 -12.71 -2.94
N SER A 56 -7.99 -11.79 -3.81
CA SER A 56 -6.58 -11.39 -3.88
C SER A 56 -6.12 -10.76 -2.56
N GLU A 57 -6.96 -9.90 -2.00
CA GLU A 57 -6.73 -9.27 -0.71
C GLU A 57 -6.55 -10.31 0.40
N GLN A 58 -7.45 -11.28 0.49
CA GLN A 58 -7.40 -12.28 1.56
C GLN A 58 -6.14 -13.13 1.43
N ARG A 59 -5.75 -13.50 0.20
CA ARG A 59 -4.49 -14.21 -0.06
C ARG A 59 -3.26 -13.41 0.34
N LEU A 60 -3.23 -12.12 -0.01
CA LEU A 60 -2.14 -11.22 0.38
C LEU A 60 -2.06 -11.05 1.90
N CYS A 61 -3.21 -10.85 2.54
CA CYS A 61 -3.30 -10.69 3.98
C CYS A 61 -2.78 -11.93 4.72
N ASP A 62 -3.19 -13.12 4.28
CA ASP A 62 -2.68 -14.39 4.82
C ASP A 62 -1.17 -14.53 4.59
N ALA A 63 -0.68 -14.24 3.38
CA ALA A 63 0.75 -14.32 3.07
C ALA A 63 1.58 -13.37 3.94
N PHE A 64 1.15 -12.11 4.10
CA PHE A 64 1.84 -11.12 4.91
C PHE A 64 1.76 -11.45 6.40
N LYS A 65 0.62 -11.92 6.90
CA LYS A 65 0.49 -12.34 8.31
C LYS A 65 1.28 -13.61 8.60
N ALA A 66 1.41 -14.52 7.64
CA ALA A 66 2.26 -15.70 7.77
C ALA A 66 3.74 -15.33 7.89
N LEU A 67 4.19 -14.31 7.14
CA LEU A 67 5.56 -13.79 7.22
C LEU A 67 5.79 -12.93 8.46
N LYS A 68 4.84 -12.04 8.77
CA LYS A 68 4.93 -11.08 9.87
C LYS A 68 3.53 -10.85 10.48
N PRO A 69 3.15 -11.59 11.53
CA PRO A 69 1.79 -11.53 12.09
C PRO A 69 1.42 -10.16 12.68
N GLN A 70 2.42 -9.34 12.99
CA GLN A 70 2.28 -7.97 13.51
C GLN A 70 2.26 -6.88 12.42
N ILE A 71 2.18 -7.25 11.14
CA ILE A 71 2.16 -6.30 10.03
C ILE A 71 0.87 -5.47 10.03
N LEU A 72 0.99 -4.16 9.80
CA LEU A 72 -0.17 -3.30 9.63
C LEU A 72 -0.62 -3.34 8.16
N ILE A 73 -1.85 -3.79 7.91
CA ILE A 73 -2.44 -3.84 6.58
C ILE A 73 -3.57 -2.80 6.56
N VAL A 74 -3.44 -1.80 5.69
CA VAL A 74 -4.41 -0.72 5.51
C VAL A 74 -5.04 -0.86 4.14
N GLN A 75 -6.36 -0.83 4.10
CA GLN A 75 -7.14 -1.04 2.90
C GLN A 75 -7.72 0.27 2.42
N HIS A 76 -7.46 0.59 1.16
CA HIS A 76 -8.00 1.76 0.50
C HIS A 76 -8.91 1.31 -0.65
N TYR A 77 -10.19 1.10 -0.31
CA TYR A 77 -11.26 1.01 -1.29
C TYR A 77 -11.45 2.39 -1.91
N GLY A 78 -11.06 2.54 -3.18
CA GLY A 78 -11.05 3.81 -3.90
C GLY A 78 -12.38 4.55 -3.90
N GLY A 79 -12.64 5.33 -2.86
CA GLY A 79 -13.60 6.44 -2.86
C GLY A 79 -13.04 7.61 -3.65
N GLY A 80 -12.59 7.41 -4.89
CA GLY A 80 -12.00 8.45 -5.72
C GLY A 80 -10.63 8.97 -5.24
N SER A 81 -9.72 9.20 -6.19
CA SER A 81 -8.36 9.73 -5.93
C SER A 81 -8.33 11.09 -5.21
N GLY A 82 -9.47 11.78 -5.14
CA GLY A 82 -9.65 13.02 -4.36
C GLY A 82 -9.78 12.81 -2.84
N LEU A 83 -10.39 11.70 -2.38
CA LEU A 83 -10.56 11.46 -0.94
C LEU A 83 -9.27 10.96 -0.29
N LEU A 84 -8.50 10.07 -0.93
CA LEU A 84 -7.21 9.61 -0.37
C LEU A 84 -6.22 10.77 -0.20
N THR A 85 -6.12 11.63 -1.22
CA THR A 85 -5.20 12.77 -1.17
C THR A 85 -5.65 13.76 -0.11
N ALA A 86 -6.96 14.03 0.01
CA ALA A 86 -7.51 14.88 1.06
C ALA A 86 -7.38 14.29 2.47
N GLU A 87 -7.50 12.97 2.64
CA GLU A 87 -7.33 12.28 3.93
C GLU A 87 -5.86 12.17 4.33
N LEU A 88 -4.93 11.92 3.40
CA LEU A 88 -3.49 12.01 3.65
C LEU A 88 -3.07 13.44 3.98
N TYR A 89 -3.57 14.44 3.25
CA TYR A 89 -3.31 15.86 3.57
C TYR A 89 -4.00 16.30 4.86
N GLN A 90 -5.18 15.78 5.23
CA GLN A 90 -5.80 16.06 6.53
C GLN A 90 -5.09 15.35 7.69
N ALA A 91 -4.62 14.12 7.48
CA ALA A 91 -3.90 13.35 8.50
C ALA A 91 -2.47 13.88 8.70
N MET A 92 -1.84 14.41 7.64
CA MET A 92 -0.48 14.97 7.68
C MET A 92 -0.45 16.50 7.82
N GLY A 93 -1.60 17.16 7.67
CA GLY A 93 -1.79 18.61 7.80
C GLY A 93 -2.50 18.98 9.10
N LYS A 94 -1.70 19.20 10.16
CA LYS A 94 -2.14 19.99 11.31
C LYS A 94 -2.48 21.42 10.86
N ARG A 95 -3.75 21.81 11.06
CA ARG A 95 -4.33 23.18 11.13
C ARG A 95 -4.27 24.06 9.89
#